data_AF-A0A0G2J5X6-F1
#
_entry.id   AF-A0A0G2J5X6-F1
#
_cell.length_a   1.000
_cell.length_b   1.000
_cell.length_c   1.000
_cell.angle_alpha   90.00
_cell.angle_beta   90.00
_cell.angle_gamma   90.00
#
_symmetry.space_group_name_H-M   'P 1'
#
loop_
_entity.id
_entity.type
_entity.pdbx_description
1 polymer ?
#
loop_
_entity_poly.entity_id
_entity_poly.type
_entity_poly.pdbx_seq_one_letter_code
_entity_poly.pdbx_strand_id
1 'polypeptide(L)'
;MLLLILRRGNNEHEAAIAIEYKAPHKLTVEEIATALTQEIQPTRDVINKEEDSPEFYSTRLVTVVITQLCHYMWPRGVRNGYVCTGEAFIFLHITEDPSVVKYAMCVPNKDVQVGHEEDFCLTAVGQVVAFTLRALASSPPSQTWHAAAAELGVWPVEYADILAQTPADKRLKDHEGRPSAYRGKKDLQVLHPRILPRPPKFNRLLAAEDLAPYRHSRKAKAINIGGRSGAKCLLGLRDGGHLDPLCPNFHDHQGKNIPAPDFLDLVRNQLATDRGYDADCCPLYKAGSYGALFKVRLSSHGLTLVAKGATNEHILPLLHERGIYYKLRVIQGIHVPACLKLEPKYPYYYNGGRYTHMLLLSWAGEPTARCLSPSIPAMVACSLRAIHQHGVLHRDAEPRNILWNDICQNSMIVGFGRASIRNPLPTVSTNTARKKRRRDTKAEDPFAVELQTVQSCLEKLV
;
A
#
# COMPACT_ATOMS: atom_id res chain seq x y z
N MET A 1 10.93 5.27 19.73
CA MET A 1 10.95 5.93 18.40
C MET A 1 11.11 4.83 17.37
N LEU A 2 10.23 4.76 16.37
CA LEU A 2 10.31 3.80 15.27
C LEU A 2 11.01 4.47 14.08
N LEU A 3 12.00 3.79 13.50
CA LEU A 3 12.70 4.22 12.29
C LEU A 3 12.57 3.13 11.23
N LEU A 4 12.35 3.50 9.97
CA LEU A 4 12.30 2.57 8.85
C LEU A 4 13.47 2.87 7.91
N ILE A 5 14.34 1.89 7.66
CA ILE A 5 15.31 1.98 6.56
C ILE A 5 14.58 1.61 5.29
N LEU A 6 14.64 2.49 4.30
CA LEU A 6 13.93 2.32 3.04
C LEU A 6 14.92 1.89 1.93
N ARG A 7 14.64 0.76 1.29
CA ARG A 7 15.27 0.36 0.02
C ARG A 7 14.79 1.30 -1.07
N ARG A 8 15.72 1.98 -1.73
CA ARG A 8 15.40 2.80 -2.90
C ARG A 8 15.38 1.93 -4.15
N GLY A 9 14.19 1.52 -4.57
CA GLY A 9 13.94 0.95 -5.89
C GLY A 9 13.83 2.03 -6.96
N ASN A 10 13.73 1.62 -8.23
CA ASN A 10 13.70 2.52 -9.38
C ASN A 10 12.56 3.56 -9.37
N ASN A 11 11.59 3.50 -8.44
CA ASN A 11 10.61 4.56 -8.18
C ASN A 11 9.95 4.53 -6.76
N GLU A 12 10.39 3.72 -5.79
CA GLU A 12 9.82 3.72 -4.42
C GLU A 12 10.85 3.48 -3.31
N HIS A 13 10.41 3.78 -2.09
CA HIS A 13 11.07 3.56 -0.82
C HIS A 13 10.37 2.38 -0.10
N GLU A 14 10.84 1.15 -0.29
CA GLU A 14 10.29 -0.03 0.39
C GLU A 14 10.93 -0.19 1.77
N ALA A 15 10.15 -0.39 2.83
CA ALA A 15 10.73 -0.64 4.15
C ALA A 15 11.52 -1.97 4.14
N ALA A 16 12.80 -1.90 4.47
CA ALA A 16 13.70 -3.05 4.55
C ALA A 16 13.97 -3.47 6.00
N ILE A 17 14.06 -2.50 6.91
CA ILE A 17 14.32 -2.72 8.33
C ILE A 17 13.41 -1.83 9.17
N ALA A 18 12.83 -2.42 10.22
CA ALA A 18 12.19 -1.68 11.30
C ALA A 18 13.12 -1.55 12.50
N ILE A 19 13.26 -0.35 13.05
CA ILE A 19 14.17 -0.04 14.14
C ILE A 19 13.38 0.53 15.30
N GLU A 20 13.53 -0.05 16.48
CA GLU A 20 12.95 0.49 17.70
C GLU A 20 14.05 0.93 18.69
N TYR A 21 14.03 2.21 19.04
CA TYR A 21 14.93 2.72 20.08
C TYR A 21 14.25 2.76 21.45
N LYS A 22 14.93 2.23 22.47
CA LYS A 22 14.63 2.38 23.90
C LYS A 22 15.82 3.03 24.59
N ALA A 23 15.59 3.85 25.60
CA ALA A 23 16.70 4.40 26.37
C ALA A 23 17.31 3.31 27.27
N PRO A 24 18.63 3.32 27.52
CA PRO A 24 19.32 2.26 28.26
C PRO A 24 18.82 2.14 29.71
N HIS A 25 18.45 3.25 30.34
CA HIS A 25 17.85 3.25 31.67
C HIS A 25 16.40 2.72 31.72
N LYS A 26 15.74 2.53 30.56
CA LYS A 26 14.38 1.97 30.48
C LYS A 26 14.41 0.47 30.21
N LEU A 27 15.39 0.01 29.45
CA LEU A 27 15.63 -1.41 29.15
C LEU A 27 17.15 -1.64 29.20
N THR A 28 17.63 -2.28 30.28
CA THR A 28 19.06 -2.45 30.56
C THR A 28 19.63 -3.67 29.84
N VAL A 29 20.97 -3.75 29.75
CA VAL A 29 21.65 -4.90 29.14
C VAL A 29 21.38 -6.19 29.92
N GLU A 30 21.36 -6.13 31.25
CA GLU A 30 21.07 -7.26 32.14
C GLU A 30 19.65 -7.77 31.97
N GLU A 31 18.66 -6.88 31.84
CA GLU A 31 17.27 -7.27 31.57
C GLU A 31 17.16 -8.00 30.24
N ILE A 32 17.84 -7.50 29.20
CA ILE A 32 17.87 -8.14 27.88
C ILE A 32 18.54 -9.51 27.96
N ALA A 33 19.72 -9.60 28.55
CA ALA A 33 20.48 -10.85 28.68
C ALA A 33 19.69 -11.89 29.48
N THR A 34 19.09 -11.48 30.60
CA THR A 34 18.29 -12.36 31.46
C THR A 34 17.09 -12.91 30.71
N ALA A 35 16.31 -12.04 30.05
CA ALA A 35 15.13 -12.43 29.29
C ALA A 35 15.46 -13.38 28.12
N LEU A 36 16.55 -13.13 27.40
CA LEU A 36 16.93 -13.86 26.18
C LEU A 36 17.81 -15.09 26.46
N THR A 37 17.88 -15.56 27.72
CA THR A 37 18.61 -16.79 28.06
C THR A 37 17.92 -18.04 27.51
N GLN A 38 16.59 -18.01 27.39
CA GLN A 38 15.77 -19.12 26.93
C GLN A 38 14.79 -18.69 25.83
N GLU A 39 14.17 -19.68 25.19
CA GLU A 39 13.06 -19.44 24.29
C GLU A 39 11.86 -18.85 25.04
N ILE A 40 11.31 -17.75 24.51
CA ILE A 40 10.12 -17.10 25.06
C ILE A 40 8.92 -17.50 24.22
N GLN A 41 7.92 -18.08 24.86
CA GLN A 41 6.60 -18.36 24.30
C GLN A 41 5.58 -17.41 24.93
N PRO A 42 5.23 -16.26 24.29
CA PRO A 42 4.52 -15.18 24.96
C PRO A 42 3.23 -15.60 25.67
N THR A 43 2.40 -16.45 25.04
CA THR A 43 1.15 -16.94 25.63
C THR A 43 1.35 -17.87 26.83
N ARG A 44 2.44 -18.64 26.84
CA ARG A 44 2.78 -19.57 27.91
C ARG A 44 3.46 -18.84 29.07
N ASP A 45 4.37 -17.92 28.76
CA ASP A 45 5.37 -17.40 29.69
C ASP A 45 5.04 -16.01 30.23
N VAL A 46 4.27 -15.19 29.51
CA VAL A 46 4.16 -13.75 29.82
C VAL A 46 2.73 -13.23 29.82
N ILE A 47 1.95 -13.51 28.78
CA ILE A 47 0.62 -12.95 28.59
C ILE A 47 -0.33 -13.51 29.65
N ASN A 48 -0.96 -12.62 30.40
CA ASN A 48 -1.87 -12.95 31.50
C ASN A 48 -1.21 -13.83 32.59
N LYS A 49 0.11 -13.72 32.76
CA LYS A 49 0.85 -14.34 33.85
C LYS A 49 1.25 -13.28 34.88
N GLU A 50 1.34 -13.71 36.12
CA GLU A 50 1.78 -12.89 37.25
C GLU A 50 2.79 -13.69 38.07
N GLU A 51 4.04 -13.24 38.05
CA GLU A 51 5.12 -13.77 38.89
C GLU A 51 5.91 -12.59 39.44
N ASP A 52 6.34 -12.67 40.70
CA ASP A 52 7.10 -11.61 41.36
C ASP A 52 8.61 -11.89 41.37
N SER A 53 9.18 -12.12 40.18
CA SER A 53 10.61 -12.40 39.99
C SER A 53 11.27 -11.41 39.03
N PRO A 54 12.53 -11.00 39.27
CA PRO A 54 13.28 -10.17 38.33
C PRO A 54 13.36 -10.76 36.91
N GLU A 55 13.45 -12.09 36.81
CA GLU A 55 13.50 -12.83 35.54
C GLU A 55 12.20 -12.68 34.78
N PHE A 56 11.05 -12.79 35.46
CA PHE A 56 9.73 -12.61 34.84
C PHE A 56 9.56 -11.17 34.35
N TYR A 57 9.88 -10.16 35.17
CA TYR A 57 9.77 -8.75 34.76
C TYR A 57 10.68 -8.43 33.57
N SER A 58 11.90 -8.94 33.56
CA SER A 58 12.85 -8.79 32.44
C SER A 58 12.28 -9.43 31.16
N THR A 59 11.80 -10.67 31.26
CA THR A 59 11.17 -11.41 30.15
C THR A 59 9.95 -10.65 29.62
N ARG A 60 9.10 -10.15 30.51
CA ARG A 60 7.91 -9.38 30.15
C ARG A 60 8.26 -8.07 29.44
N LEU A 61 9.24 -7.31 29.93
CA LEU A 61 9.70 -6.08 29.29
C LEU A 61 10.23 -6.33 27.87
N VAL A 62 11.12 -7.30 27.71
CA VAL A 62 11.71 -7.63 26.41
C VAL A 62 10.67 -8.15 25.43
N THR A 63 9.76 -9.01 25.90
CA THR A 63 8.66 -9.55 25.08
C THR A 63 7.77 -8.43 24.54
N VAL A 64 7.43 -7.44 25.37
CA VAL A 64 6.62 -6.28 24.92
C VAL A 64 7.33 -5.49 23.85
N VAL A 65 8.63 -5.23 24.01
CA VAL A 65 9.39 -4.47 23.00
C VAL A 65 9.53 -5.25 21.68
N ILE A 66 9.82 -6.54 21.74
CA ILE A 66 9.92 -7.39 20.54
C ILE A 66 8.57 -7.48 19.83
N THR A 67 7.49 -7.77 20.55
CA THR A 67 6.14 -7.85 19.97
C THR A 67 5.65 -6.51 19.43
N GLN A 68 5.99 -5.39 20.08
CA GLN A 68 5.72 -4.03 19.59
C GLN A 68 6.43 -3.76 18.26
N LEU A 69 7.72 -4.10 18.14
CA LEU A 69 8.45 -3.97 16.89
C LEU A 69 7.85 -4.87 15.79
N CYS A 70 7.52 -6.12 16.11
CA CYS A 70 6.88 -7.06 15.17
C CYS A 70 5.52 -6.56 14.69
N HIS A 71 4.74 -5.91 15.55
CA HIS A 71 3.46 -5.30 15.18
C HIS A 71 3.59 -4.28 14.05
N TYR A 72 4.68 -3.51 14.02
CA TYR A 72 4.97 -2.57 12.93
C TYR A 72 5.47 -3.25 11.65
N MET A 73 6.09 -4.42 11.79
CA MET A 73 6.74 -5.19 10.73
C MET A 73 5.73 -5.99 9.89
N TRP A 74 4.76 -6.69 10.51
CA TRP A 74 3.81 -7.57 9.80
C TRP A 74 3.00 -6.87 8.69
N PRO A 75 2.36 -5.71 8.89
CA PRO A 75 1.54 -5.07 7.85
C PRO A 75 2.36 -4.66 6.63
N ARG A 76 3.65 -4.35 6.84
CA ARG A 76 4.57 -3.89 5.79
C ARG A 76 5.35 -5.03 5.13
N GLY A 77 5.23 -6.26 5.64
CA GLY A 77 6.00 -7.40 5.12
C GLY A 77 7.49 -7.30 5.41
N VAL A 78 7.87 -6.50 6.41
CA VAL A 78 9.26 -6.35 6.83
C VAL A 78 9.60 -7.53 7.71
N ARG A 79 10.60 -8.33 7.33
CA ARG A 79 11.00 -9.51 8.13
C ARG A 79 12.20 -9.25 9.03
N ASN A 80 12.95 -8.19 8.77
CA ASN A 80 14.16 -7.86 9.53
C ASN A 80 13.93 -6.59 10.34
N GLY A 81 14.26 -6.62 11.62
CA GLY A 81 14.16 -5.47 12.50
C GLY A 81 15.21 -5.52 13.59
N TYR A 82 15.43 -4.43 14.30
CA TYR A 82 16.21 -4.51 15.54
C TYR A 82 15.79 -3.50 16.59
N VAL A 83 15.96 -3.88 17.85
CA VAL A 83 15.84 -2.98 19.00
C VAL A 83 17.24 -2.45 19.33
N CYS A 84 17.37 -1.16 19.58
CA CYS A 84 18.62 -0.53 19.99
C CYS A 84 18.43 0.22 21.31
N THR A 85 19.32 -0.02 22.28
CA THR A 85 19.36 0.73 23.54
C THR A 85 20.46 1.81 23.56
N GLY A 86 21.31 1.84 22.54
CA GLY A 86 22.57 2.59 22.54
C GLY A 86 23.74 1.82 23.17
N GLU A 87 23.44 0.77 23.94
CA GLU A 87 24.43 -0.11 24.58
C GLU A 87 24.36 -1.54 24.03
N ALA A 88 23.15 -2.02 23.73
CA ALA A 88 22.89 -3.33 23.16
C ALA A 88 21.96 -3.25 21.94
N PHE A 89 22.05 -4.28 21.11
CA PHE A 89 21.19 -4.53 19.95
C PHE A 89 20.50 -5.88 20.10
N ILE A 90 19.21 -5.93 19.75
CA ILE A 90 18.46 -7.18 19.56
C ILE A 90 18.05 -7.22 18.10
N PHE A 91 18.80 -7.92 17.27
CA PHE A 91 18.46 -8.15 15.87
C PHE A 91 17.38 -9.21 15.76
N LEU A 92 16.33 -8.95 14.99
CA LEU A 92 15.15 -9.80 14.84
C LEU A 92 14.96 -10.19 13.38
N HIS A 93 14.59 -11.46 13.17
CA HIS A 93 14.19 -11.99 11.88
C HIS A 93 12.90 -12.81 12.03
N ILE A 94 11.81 -12.34 11.44
CA ILE A 94 10.55 -13.09 11.36
C ILE A 94 10.70 -14.15 10.26
N THR A 95 10.42 -15.40 10.60
CA THR A 95 10.63 -16.54 9.70
C THR A 95 9.51 -16.65 8.64
N GLU A 96 9.52 -17.73 7.86
CA GLU A 96 8.41 -18.09 6.97
C GLU A 96 7.11 -18.40 7.75
N ASP A 97 7.22 -18.82 9.01
CA ASP A 97 6.11 -18.76 9.95
C ASP A 97 6.13 -17.37 10.62
N PRO A 98 5.11 -16.52 10.40
CA PRO A 98 5.08 -15.17 10.94
C PRO A 98 4.94 -15.12 12.48
N SER A 99 4.58 -16.24 13.12
CA SER A 99 4.50 -16.35 14.58
C SER A 99 5.87 -16.58 15.24
N VAL A 100 6.89 -16.95 14.46
CA VAL A 100 8.22 -17.29 14.96
C VAL A 100 9.22 -16.17 14.63
N VAL A 101 9.87 -15.64 15.67
CA VAL A 101 10.89 -14.60 15.55
C VAL A 101 12.23 -15.16 16.05
N LYS A 102 13.22 -15.18 15.16
CA LYS A 102 14.61 -15.46 15.53
C LYS A 102 15.25 -14.17 16.00
N TYR A 103 16.07 -14.24 17.04
CA TYR A 103 16.80 -13.09 17.54
C TYR A 103 18.30 -13.35 17.64
N ALA A 104 19.08 -12.28 17.63
CA ALA A 104 20.49 -12.26 17.99
C ALA A 104 20.78 -11.01 18.83
N MET A 105 21.37 -11.19 20.02
CA MET A 105 21.78 -10.11 20.90
C MET A 105 23.25 -9.77 20.64
N CYS A 106 23.58 -8.48 20.67
CA CYS A 106 24.94 -7.98 20.57
C CYS A 106 25.12 -6.82 21.56
N VAL A 107 26.27 -6.76 22.23
CA VAL A 107 26.69 -5.68 23.11
C VAL A 107 28.06 -5.20 22.63
N PRO A 108 28.14 -4.28 21.65
CA PRO A 108 29.38 -3.98 20.96
C PRO A 108 30.55 -3.59 21.86
N ASN A 109 30.29 -2.90 22.98
CA ASN A 109 31.33 -2.51 23.93
C ASN A 109 31.92 -3.69 24.73
N LYS A 110 31.21 -4.81 24.82
CA LYS A 110 31.67 -6.07 25.43
C LYS A 110 32.21 -7.04 24.38
N ASP A 111 31.66 -7.00 23.16
CA ASP A 111 31.98 -7.94 22.07
C ASP A 111 33.30 -7.61 21.34
N VAL A 112 33.67 -6.32 21.24
CA VAL A 112 34.92 -5.89 20.58
C VAL A 112 36.09 -5.96 21.54
N GLN A 113 37.12 -6.74 21.20
CA GLN A 113 38.35 -6.80 22.00
C GLN A 113 39.40 -5.80 21.52
N VAL A 114 40.02 -5.11 22.46
CA VAL A 114 41.07 -4.12 22.15
C VAL A 114 42.29 -4.86 21.60
N GLY A 115 42.70 -4.54 20.36
CA GLY A 115 43.90 -5.08 19.72
C GLY A 115 43.66 -6.16 18.65
N HIS A 116 42.40 -6.55 18.41
CA HIS A 116 42.02 -7.50 17.37
C HIS A 116 41.43 -6.76 16.15
N GLU A 117 42.24 -6.55 15.10
CA GLU A 117 41.81 -5.79 13.91
C GLU A 117 40.64 -6.45 13.15
N GLU A 118 40.44 -7.76 13.30
CA GLU A 118 39.34 -8.52 12.69
C GLU A 118 37.99 -8.31 13.38
N ASP A 119 37.96 -7.71 14.58
CA ASP A 119 36.73 -7.47 15.37
C ASP A 119 35.89 -6.30 14.83
N PHE A 120 36.28 -5.65 13.72
CA PHE A 120 35.50 -4.57 13.11
C PHE A 120 34.05 -5.00 12.79
N CYS A 121 33.85 -6.28 12.46
CA CYS A 121 32.54 -6.90 12.24
C CYS A 121 31.66 -6.91 13.51
N LEU A 122 32.24 -6.91 14.70
CA LEU A 122 31.54 -6.92 16.00
C LEU A 122 31.16 -5.52 16.48
N THR A 123 31.67 -4.47 15.83
CA THR A 123 31.29 -3.09 16.15
C THR A 123 29.80 -2.85 15.86
N ALA A 124 29.21 -1.87 16.56
CA ALA A 124 27.83 -1.45 16.31
C ALA A 124 27.57 -1.13 14.83
N VAL A 125 28.53 -0.45 14.17
CA VAL A 125 28.45 -0.10 12.75
C VAL A 125 28.54 -1.35 11.88
N GLY A 126 29.52 -2.23 12.13
CA GLY A 126 29.71 -3.47 11.39
C GLY A 126 28.46 -4.36 11.41
N GLN A 127 27.89 -4.58 12.60
CA GLN A 127 26.68 -5.37 12.79
C GLN A 127 25.47 -4.76 12.07
N VAL A 128 25.22 -3.45 12.25
CA VAL A 128 24.09 -2.77 11.59
C VAL A 128 24.25 -2.77 10.06
N VAL A 129 25.45 -2.57 9.53
CA VAL A 129 25.72 -2.63 8.09
C VAL A 129 25.48 -4.04 7.55
N ALA A 130 26.04 -5.07 8.18
CA ALA A 130 25.84 -6.46 7.77
C ALA A 130 24.36 -6.86 7.80
N PHE A 131 23.65 -6.50 8.86
CA PHE A 131 22.20 -6.72 8.99
C PHE A 131 21.41 -5.98 7.91
N THR A 132 21.79 -4.75 7.59
CA THR A 132 21.18 -3.95 6.53
C THR A 132 21.36 -4.57 5.16
N LEU A 133 22.57 -5.03 4.82
CA LEU A 133 22.83 -5.71 3.56
C LEU A 133 22.00 -7.00 3.43
N ARG A 134 21.91 -7.79 4.51
CA ARG A 134 21.08 -9.00 4.55
C ARG A 134 19.60 -8.68 4.35
N ALA A 135 19.11 -7.62 5.00
CA ALA A 135 17.72 -7.20 4.87
C ALA A 135 17.39 -6.72 3.45
N LEU A 136 18.30 -5.95 2.82
CA LEU A 136 18.14 -5.46 1.45
C LEU A 136 18.20 -6.58 0.39
N ALA A 137 18.97 -7.63 0.67
CA ALA A 137 19.07 -8.82 -0.19
C ALA A 137 17.89 -9.81 -0.01
N SER A 138 17.08 -9.65 1.03
CA SER A 138 15.97 -10.55 1.32
C SER A 138 14.81 -10.34 0.34
N SER A 139 14.23 -11.44 -0.14
CA SER A 139 12.99 -11.38 -0.91
C SER A 139 11.81 -10.93 -0.04
N PRO A 140 10.83 -10.20 -0.59
CA PRO A 140 9.60 -9.90 0.13
C PRO A 140 8.82 -11.20 0.45
N PRO A 141 8.07 -11.24 1.57
CA PRO A 141 7.25 -12.39 1.94
C PRO A 141 6.08 -12.58 0.96
N SER A 142 5.57 -13.82 0.89
CA SER A 142 4.41 -14.19 0.08
C SER A 142 3.10 -13.63 0.65
N GLN A 143 2.00 -13.76 -0.08
CA GLN A 143 0.68 -13.35 0.43
C GLN A 143 0.12 -14.28 1.49
N THR A 144 0.47 -15.56 1.39
CA THR A 144 0.10 -16.54 2.41
C THR A 144 0.77 -16.19 3.74
N TRP A 145 2.02 -15.71 3.71
CA TRP A 145 2.71 -15.19 4.89
C TRP A 145 1.97 -14.00 5.51
N HIS A 146 1.56 -13.03 4.69
CA HIS A 146 0.80 -11.88 5.19
C HIS A 146 -0.58 -12.26 5.75
N ALA A 147 -1.26 -13.22 5.10
CA ALA A 147 -2.53 -13.72 5.58
C ALA A 147 -2.37 -14.41 6.94
N ALA A 148 -1.36 -15.28 7.09
CA ALA A 148 -1.05 -15.90 8.37
C ALA A 148 -0.66 -14.87 9.45
N ALA A 149 0.13 -13.85 9.08
CA ALA A 149 0.51 -12.77 9.99
C ALA A 149 -0.71 -11.94 10.47
N ALA A 150 -1.72 -11.78 9.61
CA ALA A 150 -2.93 -11.04 9.95
C ALA A 150 -3.86 -11.78 10.92
N GLU A 151 -3.70 -13.09 11.07
CA GLU A 151 -4.42 -13.92 12.06
C GLU A 151 -3.74 -13.92 13.44
N LEU A 152 -2.54 -13.34 13.56
CA LEU A 152 -1.85 -13.24 14.85
C LEU A 152 -2.61 -12.30 15.79
N GLY A 153 -2.77 -12.75 17.04
CA GLY A 153 -3.44 -11.97 18.08
C GLY A 153 -2.69 -10.68 18.41
N VAL A 154 -3.44 -9.65 18.79
CA VAL A 154 -2.88 -8.40 19.30
C VAL A 154 -2.76 -8.50 20.82
N TRP A 155 -1.58 -8.19 21.35
CA TRP A 155 -1.38 -8.01 22.79
C TRP A 155 -1.59 -6.54 23.15
N PRO A 156 -2.72 -6.14 23.77
CA PRO A 156 -3.12 -4.73 23.91
C PRO A 156 -2.41 -4.08 25.10
N VAL A 157 -1.08 -3.99 25.04
CA VAL A 157 -0.24 -3.39 26.08
C VAL A 157 0.72 -2.38 25.49
N GLU A 158 0.98 -1.31 26.25
CA GLU A 158 2.01 -0.34 25.90
C GLU A 158 3.25 -0.57 26.76
N TYR A 159 4.43 -0.49 26.15
CA TYR A 159 5.70 -0.63 26.86
C TYR A 159 5.82 0.30 28.08
N ALA A 160 5.30 1.53 27.96
CA ALA A 160 5.34 2.50 29.06
C ALA A 160 4.53 2.05 30.29
N ASP A 161 3.41 1.37 30.07
CA ASP A 161 2.54 0.88 31.15
C ASP A 161 3.19 -0.33 31.84
N ILE A 162 3.76 -1.24 31.06
CA ILE A 162 4.48 -2.41 31.57
C ILE A 162 5.71 -1.97 32.37
N LEU A 163 6.43 -0.98 31.85
CA LEU A 163 7.56 -0.35 32.54
C LEU A 163 7.14 0.26 33.87
N ALA A 164 6.03 1.00 33.91
CA ALA A 164 5.53 1.63 35.14
C ALA A 164 5.03 0.62 36.18
N GLN A 165 4.53 -0.53 35.73
CA GLN A 165 4.09 -1.63 36.59
C GLN A 165 5.25 -2.50 37.12
N THR A 166 6.46 -2.34 36.60
CA THR A 166 7.63 -3.11 37.04
C THR A 166 8.20 -2.49 38.32
N PRO A 167 8.25 -3.22 39.46
CA PRO A 167 8.79 -2.70 40.71
C PRO A 167 10.26 -2.31 40.58
N ALA A 168 10.65 -1.16 41.15
CA ALA A 168 11.99 -0.59 41.00
C ALA A 168 13.10 -1.45 41.64
N ASP A 169 12.78 -2.24 42.67
CA ASP A 169 13.66 -3.20 43.33
C ASP A 169 13.86 -4.49 42.51
N LYS A 170 12.94 -4.79 41.59
CA LYS A 170 13.02 -5.96 40.69
C LYS A 170 13.70 -5.64 39.36
N ARG A 171 14.01 -4.36 39.10
CA ARG A 171 14.74 -3.88 37.93
C ARG A 171 16.22 -4.29 38.01
N LEU A 172 16.73 -4.97 36.98
CA LEU A 172 18.16 -5.30 36.90
C LEU A 172 18.94 -4.10 36.37
N LYS A 173 20.02 -3.74 37.06
CA LYS A 173 20.90 -2.62 36.71
C LYS A 173 22.24 -3.15 36.21
N ASP A 174 22.90 -2.37 35.35
CA ASP A 174 24.27 -2.64 34.92
C ASP A 174 25.19 -2.73 36.15
N HIS A 175 25.84 -3.89 36.31
CA HIS A 175 26.78 -4.14 37.40
C HIS A 175 28.08 -3.34 37.25
N GLU A 176 28.33 -2.78 36.06
CA GLU A 176 29.47 -1.91 35.80
C GLU A 176 29.06 -0.45 35.88
N GLY A 177 29.45 0.21 36.97
CA GLY A 177 29.34 1.66 37.16
C GLY A 177 30.22 2.49 36.23
N ARG A 178 30.36 2.13 34.95
CA ARG A 178 30.90 3.04 33.93
C ARG A 178 29.75 3.91 33.41
N PRO A 179 29.83 5.24 33.55
CA PRO A 179 28.88 6.12 32.90
C PRO A 179 28.91 5.82 31.41
N SER A 180 27.75 5.60 30.81
CA SER A 180 27.59 5.62 29.36
C SER A 180 28.40 6.79 28.78
N ALA A 181 29.31 6.53 27.83
CA ALA A 181 30.14 7.56 27.20
C ALA A 181 29.30 8.61 26.44
N TYR A 182 27.98 8.41 26.35
CA TYR A 182 26.99 9.42 26.02
C TYR A 182 26.89 10.49 27.13
N ARG A 183 27.91 11.34 27.24
CA ARG A 183 27.70 12.72 27.70
C ARG A 183 26.92 13.43 26.62
N GLY A 184 25.59 13.52 26.77
CA GLY A 184 24.82 14.53 26.07
C GLY A 184 25.50 15.88 26.34
N LYS A 185 26.13 16.47 25.33
CA LYS A 185 26.69 17.81 25.42
C LYS A 185 25.56 18.73 25.88
N LYS A 186 25.74 19.36 27.04
CA LYS A 186 24.80 20.33 27.63
C LYS A 186 24.69 21.65 26.84
N ASP A 187 25.36 21.76 25.70
CA ASP A 187 25.29 22.91 24.81
C ASP A 187 24.55 22.55 23.52
N LEU A 188 23.26 22.20 23.64
CA LEU A 188 22.34 22.33 22.52
C LEU A 188 21.87 23.78 22.50
N GLN A 189 22.35 24.54 21.52
CA GLN A 189 21.68 25.78 21.12
C GLN A 189 20.20 25.46 20.91
N VAL A 190 19.36 26.14 21.68
CA VAL A 190 17.91 25.97 21.71
C VAL A 190 17.34 26.30 20.34
N LEU A 191 17.08 25.28 19.52
CA LEU A 191 16.02 25.37 18.53
C LEU A 191 14.72 25.09 19.27
N HIS A 192 13.98 26.15 19.60
CA HIS A 192 12.64 26.06 20.18
C HIS A 192 11.76 25.15 19.31
N PRO A 193 11.38 23.95 19.77
CA PRO A 193 10.29 23.23 19.16
C PRO A 193 9.03 24.00 19.53
N ARG A 194 8.26 24.47 18.56
CA ARG A 194 6.89 24.93 18.84
C ARG A 194 6.15 23.76 19.48
N ILE A 195 5.89 23.88 20.78
CA ILE A 195 5.05 22.97 21.55
C ILE A 195 3.67 23.01 20.90
N LEU A 196 3.32 21.96 20.17
CA LEU A 196 1.93 21.64 19.87
C LEU A 196 1.41 20.75 21.01
N PRO A 197 0.24 21.06 21.60
CA PRO A 197 -0.30 20.33 22.74
C PRO A 197 -0.67 18.89 22.35
N ARG A 198 -0.55 17.97 23.32
CA ARG A 198 -0.97 16.55 23.25
C ARG A 198 -2.30 16.38 22.50
N PRO A 199 -2.48 15.33 21.68
CA PRO A 199 -3.80 14.82 21.36
C PRO A 199 -4.15 13.55 22.18
N PRO A 200 -5.46 13.26 22.34
CA PRO A 200 -5.99 12.21 23.21
C PRO A 200 -6.27 10.89 22.45
N LYS A 201 -6.36 9.81 23.22
CA LYS A 201 -7.02 8.51 23.00
C LYS A 201 -7.01 7.92 21.56
N PHE A 202 -6.32 6.78 21.48
CA PHE A 202 -5.96 5.85 20.42
C PHE A 202 -6.98 5.47 19.32
N ASN A 203 -8.25 5.91 19.35
CA ASN A 203 -9.25 5.54 18.33
C ASN A 203 -9.37 6.51 17.14
N ARG A 204 -8.47 7.49 17.01
CA ARG A 204 -8.50 8.47 15.90
C ARG A 204 -7.24 8.56 15.03
N LEU A 205 -6.16 7.85 15.39
CA LEU A 205 -4.90 7.82 14.62
C LEU A 205 -4.94 6.91 13.38
N LEU A 206 -6.03 6.18 13.16
CA LEU A 206 -6.29 5.48 11.88
C LEU A 206 -6.84 6.41 10.79
N ALA A 207 -7.20 7.67 11.09
CA ALA A 207 -7.85 8.57 10.13
C ALA A 207 -7.13 9.92 9.91
N ALA A 208 -6.00 10.18 10.58
CA ALA A 208 -5.32 11.46 10.47
C ALA A 208 -3.84 11.36 10.89
N GLU A 209 -3.02 10.73 10.05
CA GLU A 209 -1.70 11.29 9.80
C GLU A 209 -1.75 11.88 8.40
N ASP A 210 -1.69 13.21 8.34
CA ASP A 210 -1.38 13.99 7.15
C ASP A 210 -0.06 13.51 6.55
N LEU A 211 -0.11 12.43 5.77
CA LEU A 211 0.57 12.43 4.48
C LEU A 211 -0.10 13.54 3.66
N ALA A 212 0.31 14.78 3.92
CA ALA A 212 0.20 15.82 2.92
C ALA A 212 0.62 15.16 1.60
N PRO A 213 -0.21 15.18 0.54
CA PRO A 213 0.20 14.61 -0.73
C PRO A 213 1.45 15.38 -1.12
N TYR A 214 2.62 14.75 -0.96
CA TYR A 214 3.89 15.37 -1.24
C TYR A 214 3.92 15.55 -2.76
N ARG A 215 3.35 16.68 -3.21
CA ARG A 215 3.39 17.18 -4.57
C ARG A 215 4.82 17.62 -4.83
N HIS A 216 5.70 16.65 -5.05
CA HIS A 216 6.87 16.89 -5.85
C HIS A 216 6.64 16.30 -7.23
N SER A 217 6.39 17.22 -8.16
CA SER A 217 6.77 17.10 -9.56
C SER A 217 8.25 16.69 -9.62
N ARG A 218 8.50 15.38 -9.62
CA ARG A 218 9.73 14.79 -10.13
C ARG A 218 9.30 13.91 -11.27
N LYS A 219 9.89 14.14 -12.44
CA LYS A 219 9.64 13.39 -13.69
C LYS A 219 9.59 11.90 -13.37
N ALA A 220 8.39 11.35 -13.21
CA ALA A 220 8.18 9.92 -13.18
C ALA A 220 8.75 9.42 -14.51
N LYS A 221 9.88 8.70 -14.45
CA LYS A 221 10.37 7.94 -15.60
C LYS A 221 9.15 7.18 -16.11
N ALA A 222 8.76 7.40 -17.36
CA ALA A 222 7.52 6.85 -17.91
C ALA A 222 7.46 5.37 -17.54
N ILE A 223 6.44 4.98 -16.78
CA ILE A 223 6.27 3.59 -16.39
C ILE A 223 6.01 2.86 -17.70
N ASN A 224 7.06 2.26 -18.24
CA ASN A 224 6.94 1.52 -19.47
C ASN A 224 6.29 0.19 -19.10
N ILE A 225 4.96 0.17 -19.14
CA ILE A 225 4.20 -1.06 -19.08
C ILE A 225 4.47 -1.76 -20.41
N GLY A 226 5.62 -2.42 -20.55
CA GLY A 226 5.91 -3.28 -21.71
C GLY A 226 4.86 -4.39 -21.79
N GLY A 227 4.40 -4.68 -23.01
CA GLY A 227 3.38 -5.70 -23.32
C GLY A 227 2.01 -5.38 -22.73
N ARG A 228 1.25 -4.42 -23.29
CA ARG A 228 -0.11 -4.02 -22.80
C ARG A 228 -1.19 -4.71 -23.62
N SER A 229 -2.13 -5.40 -22.96
CA SER A 229 -3.29 -5.97 -23.67
C SER A 229 -4.39 -4.92 -23.86
N GLY A 230 -4.82 -4.75 -25.11
CA GLY A 230 -5.91 -3.84 -25.48
C GLY A 230 -7.28 -4.33 -25.02
N ALA A 231 -8.28 -3.46 -25.10
CA ALA A 231 -9.64 -3.78 -24.64
C ALA A 231 -10.26 -4.97 -25.36
N LYS A 232 -10.02 -5.14 -26.66
CA LYS A 232 -10.52 -6.28 -27.45
C LYS A 232 -10.08 -7.63 -26.91
N CYS A 233 -8.85 -7.75 -26.38
CA CYS A 233 -8.38 -8.98 -25.73
C CYS A 233 -9.16 -9.27 -24.44
N LEU A 234 -9.37 -8.28 -23.59
CA LEU A 234 -10.11 -8.46 -22.34
C LEU A 234 -11.60 -8.73 -22.59
N LEU A 235 -12.18 -8.11 -23.62
CA LEU A 235 -13.55 -8.39 -24.06
C LEU A 235 -13.67 -9.81 -24.63
N GLY A 236 -12.73 -10.25 -25.47
CA GLY A 236 -12.66 -11.62 -25.97
C GLY A 236 -12.60 -12.63 -24.84
N LEU A 237 -11.71 -12.41 -23.87
CA LEU A 237 -11.61 -13.22 -22.66
C LEU A 237 -12.93 -13.29 -21.89
N ARG A 238 -13.57 -12.13 -21.64
CA ARG A 238 -14.82 -12.04 -20.86
C ARG A 238 -16.01 -12.70 -21.55
N ASP A 239 -16.14 -12.47 -22.85
CA ASP A 239 -17.33 -12.82 -23.63
C ASP A 239 -17.15 -14.13 -24.42
N GLY A 240 -16.01 -14.83 -24.25
CA GLY A 240 -15.71 -16.10 -24.94
C GLY A 240 -15.30 -15.94 -26.40
N GLY A 241 -14.91 -14.74 -26.82
CA GLY A 241 -14.43 -14.43 -28.17
C GLY A 241 -12.91 -14.58 -28.33
N HIS A 242 -12.40 -14.32 -29.53
CA HIS A 242 -10.98 -14.40 -29.83
C HIS A 242 -10.19 -13.21 -29.28
N LEU A 243 -8.91 -13.43 -28.94
CA LEU A 243 -8.00 -12.34 -28.62
C LEU A 243 -7.60 -11.57 -29.89
N ASP A 244 -7.30 -10.28 -29.74
CA ASP A 244 -7.01 -9.39 -30.87
C ASP A 244 -5.63 -9.70 -31.48
N PRO A 245 -5.55 -10.09 -32.76
CA PRO A 245 -4.28 -10.32 -33.46
C PRO A 245 -3.42 -9.05 -33.59
N LEU A 246 -4.05 -7.88 -33.54
CA LEU A 246 -3.37 -6.57 -33.62
C LEU A 246 -2.96 -6.04 -32.25
N CYS A 247 -3.15 -6.83 -31.19
CA CYS A 247 -2.76 -6.46 -29.85
C CYS A 247 -1.24 -6.19 -29.79
N PRO A 248 -0.77 -5.07 -29.22
CA PRO A 248 0.66 -4.83 -29.02
C PRO A 248 1.36 -5.91 -28.17
N ASN A 249 0.58 -6.66 -27.39
CA ASN A 249 1.03 -7.77 -26.56
C ASN A 249 0.82 -9.15 -27.21
N PHE A 250 0.48 -9.22 -28.50
CA PHE A 250 0.15 -10.48 -29.19
C PHE A 250 1.30 -11.47 -29.17
N HIS A 251 2.54 -11.01 -29.28
CA HIS A 251 3.72 -11.89 -29.22
C HIS A 251 3.80 -12.70 -27.91
N ASP A 252 3.35 -12.11 -26.79
CA ASP A 252 3.44 -12.74 -25.48
C ASP A 252 2.30 -13.74 -25.25
N HIS A 253 1.08 -13.38 -25.67
CA HIS A 253 -0.07 -14.26 -25.48
C HIS A 253 -0.39 -15.19 -26.64
N GLN A 254 0.13 -14.91 -27.85
CA GLN A 254 0.05 -15.76 -29.06
C GLN A 254 -1.37 -16.27 -29.38
N GLY A 255 -2.39 -15.45 -29.11
CA GLY A 255 -3.79 -15.85 -29.28
C GLY A 255 -4.27 -16.98 -28.36
N LYS A 256 -3.50 -17.38 -27.33
CA LYS A 256 -3.89 -18.38 -26.32
C LYS A 256 -5.11 -17.89 -25.55
N ASN A 257 -6.28 -18.30 -26.01
CA ASN A 257 -7.54 -17.95 -25.38
C ASN A 257 -7.82 -18.90 -24.22
N ILE A 258 -8.32 -18.36 -23.13
CA ILE A 258 -8.70 -19.11 -21.94
C ILE A 258 -10.09 -18.60 -21.53
N PRO A 259 -11.02 -19.45 -21.10
CA PRO A 259 -12.23 -18.97 -20.46
C PRO A 259 -11.92 -18.01 -19.30
N ALA A 260 -12.75 -16.96 -19.14
CA ALA A 260 -12.58 -15.99 -18.07
C ALA A 260 -12.49 -16.60 -16.65
N PRO A 261 -13.27 -17.64 -16.27
CA PRO A 261 -13.14 -18.26 -14.95
C PRO A 261 -11.74 -18.84 -14.71
N ASP A 262 -11.22 -19.61 -15.65
CA ASP A 262 -9.91 -20.25 -15.56
C ASP A 262 -8.79 -19.20 -15.55
N PHE A 263 -8.91 -18.14 -16.36
CA PHE A 263 -7.99 -17.00 -16.32
C PHE A 263 -7.95 -16.36 -14.92
N LEU A 264 -9.12 -16.11 -14.32
CA LEU A 264 -9.21 -15.51 -12.99
C LEU A 264 -8.60 -16.44 -11.93
N ASP A 265 -8.80 -17.74 -12.02
CA ASP A 265 -8.20 -18.71 -11.10
C ASP A 265 -6.67 -18.76 -11.22
N LEU A 266 -6.15 -18.72 -12.44
CA LEU A 266 -4.71 -18.62 -12.67
C LEU A 266 -4.13 -17.32 -12.09
N VAL A 267 -4.79 -16.17 -12.32
CA VAL A 267 -4.36 -14.89 -11.74
C VAL A 267 -4.41 -14.93 -10.21
N ARG A 268 -5.48 -15.48 -9.61
CA ARG A 268 -5.60 -15.62 -8.15
C ARG A 268 -4.45 -16.44 -7.55
N ASN A 269 -4.10 -17.54 -8.19
CA ASN A 269 -3.01 -18.41 -7.74
C ASN A 269 -1.65 -17.72 -7.92
N GLN A 270 -1.43 -17.02 -9.03
CA GLN A 270 -0.21 -16.25 -9.25
C GLN A 270 -0.05 -15.15 -8.20
N LEU A 271 -1.06 -14.31 -7.97
CA LEU A 271 -0.98 -13.19 -7.02
C LEU A 271 -0.65 -13.62 -5.58
N ALA A 272 -0.90 -14.88 -5.22
CA ALA A 272 -0.58 -15.43 -3.91
C ALA A 272 0.94 -15.59 -3.68
N THR A 273 1.72 -15.78 -4.75
CA THR A 273 3.15 -16.11 -4.70
C THR A 273 4.04 -15.09 -5.41
N ASP A 274 3.51 -14.43 -6.45
CA ASP A 274 4.20 -13.46 -7.29
C ASP A 274 4.57 -12.19 -6.51
N ARG A 275 5.84 -12.14 -6.10
CA ARG A 275 6.44 -11.10 -5.25
C ARG A 275 7.91 -10.94 -5.59
N GLY A 276 8.43 -9.72 -5.47
CA GLY A 276 9.85 -9.44 -5.68
C GLY A 276 10.10 -8.45 -6.80
N TYR A 277 11.38 -8.38 -7.20
CA TYR A 277 11.86 -7.42 -8.19
C TYR A 277 11.40 -7.77 -9.62
N ASP A 278 11.27 -9.06 -9.90
CA ASP A 278 10.88 -9.66 -11.16
C ASP A 278 9.40 -10.07 -11.19
N ALA A 279 8.61 -9.62 -10.20
CA ALA A 279 7.20 -9.95 -10.10
C ALA A 279 6.41 -9.46 -11.32
N ASP A 280 5.56 -10.34 -11.84
CA ASP A 280 4.67 -10.05 -12.97
C ASP A 280 3.46 -9.18 -12.53
N CYS A 281 3.20 -9.12 -11.22
CA CYS A 281 2.32 -8.18 -10.58
C CYS A 281 3.10 -7.08 -9.86
N CYS A 282 3.09 -5.87 -10.42
CA CYS A 282 3.84 -4.74 -9.87
C CYS A 282 3.00 -3.46 -9.77
N PRO A 283 3.19 -2.63 -8.73
CA PRO A 283 2.52 -1.34 -8.59
C PRO A 283 2.81 -0.41 -9.79
N LEU A 284 1.80 0.34 -10.21
CA LEU A 284 1.91 1.38 -11.25
C LEU A 284 2.13 2.78 -10.67
N TYR A 285 2.39 2.89 -9.36
CA TYR A 285 2.76 4.13 -8.66
C TYR A 285 1.84 5.34 -8.93
N LYS A 286 0.62 5.06 -9.38
CA LYS A 286 -0.50 5.99 -9.52
C LYS A 286 -1.46 5.68 -8.38
N ALA A 287 -1.10 6.10 -7.18
CA ALA A 287 -2.00 6.06 -6.03
C ALA A 287 -3.06 7.16 -6.24
N GLY A 288 -4.29 6.76 -6.52
CA GLY A 288 -5.43 7.67 -6.42
C GLY A 288 -5.83 7.82 -4.95
N SER A 289 -6.72 8.77 -4.67
CA SER A 289 -7.32 8.95 -3.33
C SER A 289 -8.09 7.72 -2.80
N TYR A 290 -8.30 6.69 -3.63
CA TYR A 290 -9.17 5.54 -3.36
C TYR A 290 -8.46 4.18 -3.36
N GLY A 291 -7.14 4.12 -3.60
CA GLY A 291 -6.39 2.86 -3.67
C GLY A 291 -5.18 2.86 -4.59
N ALA A 292 -4.68 1.67 -4.90
CA ALA A 292 -3.47 1.46 -5.70
C ALA A 292 -3.78 0.81 -7.06
N LEU A 293 -3.00 1.21 -8.06
CA LEU A 293 -3.00 0.57 -9.38
C LEU A 293 -1.80 -0.38 -9.48
N PHE A 294 -2.02 -1.52 -10.12
CA PHE A 294 -1.02 -2.54 -10.39
C PHE A 294 -1.04 -2.92 -11.87
N LYS A 295 0.11 -3.25 -12.42
CA LYS A 295 0.24 -4.04 -13.64
C LYS A 295 0.13 -5.50 -13.20
N VAL A 296 -0.68 -6.28 -13.89
CA VAL A 296 -0.76 -7.72 -13.66
C VAL A 296 -0.56 -8.41 -15.00
N ARG A 297 0.55 -9.14 -15.15
CA ARG A 297 0.79 -10.02 -16.29
C ARG A 297 0.56 -11.47 -15.87
N LEU A 298 -0.29 -12.21 -16.56
CA LEU A 298 -0.44 -13.64 -16.31
C LEU A 298 0.77 -14.39 -16.90
N SER A 299 1.68 -14.90 -16.07
CA SER A 299 2.98 -15.44 -16.51
C SER A 299 2.84 -16.55 -17.56
N SER A 300 1.85 -17.43 -17.38
CA SER A 300 1.61 -18.59 -18.25
C SER A 300 1.07 -18.25 -19.64
N HIS A 301 0.41 -17.09 -19.77
CA HIS A 301 -0.31 -16.71 -21.00
C HIS A 301 0.05 -15.33 -21.53
N GLY A 302 0.96 -14.59 -20.89
CA GLY A 302 1.45 -13.30 -21.36
C GLY A 302 0.43 -12.15 -21.36
N LEU A 303 -0.84 -12.38 -21.02
CA LEU A 303 -1.87 -11.34 -20.95
C LEU A 303 -1.56 -10.35 -19.83
N THR A 304 -1.51 -9.05 -20.17
CA THR A 304 -1.15 -7.98 -19.23
C THR A 304 -2.27 -6.97 -19.11
N LEU A 305 -2.76 -6.79 -17.89
CA LEU A 305 -3.86 -5.91 -17.53
C LEU A 305 -3.44 -4.92 -16.45
N VAL A 306 -4.31 -3.93 -16.20
CA VAL A 306 -4.18 -3.02 -15.07
C VAL A 306 -5.15 -3.49 -13.97
N ALA A 307 -4.67 -3.79 -12.79
CA ALA A 307 -5.53 -4.02 -11.62
C ALA A 307 -5.69 -2.73 -10.81
N LYS A 308 -6.91 -2.42 -10.39
CA LYS A 308 -7.21 -1.38 -9.41
C LYS A 308 -7.69 -2.02 -8.12
N GLY A 309 -6.88 -1.93 -7.07
CA GLY A 309 -7.25 -2.37 -5.73
C GLY A 309 -7.65 -1.18 -4.85
N ALA A 310 -8.63 -1.39 -3.97
CA ALA A 310 -8.99 -0.42 -2.92
C ALA A 310 -8.64 -0.96 -1.53
N THR A 311 -8.17 -0.08 -0.65
CA THR A 311 -8.00 -0.39 0.77
C THR A 311 -9.37 -0.52 1.44
N ASN A 312 -9.43 -1.09 2.65
CA ASN A 312 -10.67 -1.33 3.39
C ASN A 312 -11.63 -0.12 3.41
N GLU A 313 -11.09 1.08 3.64
CA GLU A 313 -11.85 2.34 3.72
C GLU A 313 -12.53 2.73 2.40
N HIS A 314 -12.01 2.23 1.27
CA HIS A 314 -12.45 2.60 -0.07
C HIS A 314 -13.06 1.43 -0.85
N ILE A 315 -13.39 0.31 -0.18
CA ILE A 315 -14.05 -0.84 -0.81
C ILE A 315 -15.40 -0.43 -1.41
N LEU A 316 -16.22 0.36 -0.69
CA LEU A 316 -17.55 0.77 -1.16
C LEU A 316 -17.49 1.57 -2.48
N PRO A 317 -16.64 2.61 -2.61
CA PRO A 317 -16.40 3.25 -3.91
C PRO A 317 -15.96 2.31 -5.03
N LEU A 318 -15.11 1.32 -4.74
CA LEU A 318 -14.64 0.36 -5.76
C LEU A 318 -15.76 -0.57 -6.23
N LEU A 319 -16.58 -1.07 -5.31
CA LEU A 319 -17.74 -1.91 -5.63
C LEU A 319 -18.81 -1.11 -6.39
N HIS A 320 -18.96 0.17 -6.08
CA HIS A 320 -19.80 1.08 -6.84
C HIS A 320 -19.28 1.30 -8.26
N GLU A 321 -17.99 1.59 -8.42
CA GLU A 321 -17.33 1.72 -9.73
C GLU A 321 -17.50 0.45 -10.58
N ARG A 322 -17.40 -0.74 -9.97
CA ARG A 322 -17.70 -2.02 -10.62
C ARG A 322 -19.12 -2.04 -11.19
N GLY A 323 -20.11 -1.58 -10.43
CA GLY A 323 -21.50 -1.49 -10.87
C GLY A 323 -21.69 -0.54 -12.06
N ILE A 324 -20.96 0.57 -12.07
CA ILE A 324 -20.96 1.51 -13.19
C ILE A 324 -20.36 0.88 -14.45
N TYR A 325 -19.22 0.19 -14.34
CA TYR A 325 -18.65 -0.55 -15.47
C TYR A 325 -19.64 -1.59 -16.02
N TYR A 326 -20.36 -2.31 -15.16
CA TYR A 326 -21.40 -3.25 -15.60
C TYR A 326 -22.52 -2.55 -16.38
N LYS A 327 -23.00 -1.40 -15.91
CA LYS A 327 -24.00 -0.60 -16.63
C LYS A 327 -23.51 -0.08 -17.98
N LEU A 328 -22.22 0.23 -18.07
CA LEU A 328 -21.56 0.72 -19.30
C LEU A 328 -21.02 -0.41 -20.19
N ARG A 329 -21.46 -1.66 -20.01
CA ARG A 329 -20.92 -2.83 -20.72
C ARG A 329 -20.86 -2.68 -22.25
N VAL A 330 -21.87 -2.02 -22.84
CA VAL A 330 -21.99 -1.83 -24.30
C VAL A 330 -20.92 -0.88 -24.86
N ILE A 331 -20.42 0.06 -24.05
CA ILE A 331 -19.42 1.05 -24.48
C ILE A 331 -18.00 0.74 -23.97
N GLN A 332 -17.81 -0.40 -23.30
CA GLN A 332 -16.50 -0.87 -22.87
C GLN A 332 -15.61 -1.19 -24.08
N GLY A 333 -14.35 -0.75 -24.01
CA GLY A 333 -13.38 -0.83 -25.11
C GLY A 333 -13.54 0.23 -26.19
N ILE A 334 -14.54 1.10 -26.07
CA ILE A 334 -14.76 2.24 -26.97
C ILE A 334 -14.48 3.55 -26.23
N HIS A 335 -15.25 3.83 -25.17
CA HIS A 335 -15.19 5.10 -24.40
C HIS A 335 -14.74 4.91 -22.95
N VAL A 336 -14.81 3.68 -22.45
CA VAL A 336 -14.37 3.29 -21.10
C VAL A 336 -13.60 1.97 -21.18
N PRO A 337 -12.67 1.67 -20.26
CA PRO A 337 -11.94 0.40 -20.28
C PRO A 337 -12.86 -0.82 -20.18
N ALA A 338 -12.41 -1.93 -20.78
CA ALA A 338 -12.98 -3.23 -20.46
C ALA A 338 -12.65 -3.59 -19.00
N CYS A 339 -13.59 -4.21 -18.29
CA CYS A 339 -13.49 -4.45 -16.86
C CYS A 339 -13.94 -5.87 -16.48
N LEU A 340 -13.14 -6.52 -15.64
CA LEU A 340 -13.44 -7.76 -14.93
C LEU A 340 -13.27 -7.54 -13.43
N LYS A 341 -14.11 -8.22 -12.63
CA LYS A 341 -13.90 -8.28 -11.19
C LYS A 341 -12.83 -9.32 -10.87
N LEU A 342 -12.00 -9.03 -9.86
CA LEU A 342 -11.05 -9.98 -9.29
C LEU A 342 -11.12 -9.92 -7.77
N GLU A 343 -11.36 -11.07 -7.18
CA GLU A 343 -11.24 -11.31 -5.74
C GLU A 343 -10.01 -12.22 -5.58
N PRO A 344 -8.88 -11.70 -5.08
CA PRO A 344 -7.67 -12.47 -4.84
C PRO A 344 -7.91 -13.64 -3.86
N LYS A 345 -7.13 -14.73 -4.01
CA LYS A 345 -7.21 -15.90 -3.11
C LYS A 345 -6.91 -15.54 -1.65
N TYR A 346 -5.93 -14.68 -1.45
CA TYR A 346 -5.61 -14.01 -0.18
C TYR A 346 -5.67 -12.51 -0.42
N PRO A 347 -6.01 -11.68 0.58
CA PRO A 347 -5.90 -10.24 0.44
C PRO A 347 -4.52 -9.88 -0.12
N TYR A 348 -4.46 -9.04 -1.13
CA TYR A 348 -3.18 -8.61 -1.69
C TYR A 348 -2.62 -7.52 -0.77
N TYR A 349 -1.46 -7.75 -0.19
CA TYR A 349 -0.73 -6.84 0.67
C TYR A 349 0.36 -6.15 -0.16
N TYR A 350 0.41 -4.82 -0.08
CA TYR A 350 1.45 -4.02 -0.70
C TYR A 350 1.63 -2.72 0.07
N ASN A 351 2.86 -2.45 0.49
CA ASN A 351 3.27 -1.23 1.20
C ASN A 351 2.33 -0.82 2.35
N GLY A 352 1.95 -1.78 3.20
CA GLY A 352 0.99 -1.58 4.30
C GLY A 352 -0.49 -1.58 3.90
N GLY A 353 -0.80 -1.46 2.61
CA GLY A 353 -2.17 -1.56 2.10
C GLY A 353 -2.63 -3.01 1.98
N ARG A 354 -3.91 -3.26 2.29
CA ARG A 354 -4.58 -4.56 2.17
C ARG A 354 -5.74 -4.46 1.18
N TYR A 355 -5.64 -5.19 0.07
CA TYR A 355 -6.57 -5.13 -1.06
C TYR A 355 -7.32 -6.46 -1.22
N THR A 356 -8.56 -6.52 -0.74
CA THR A 356 -9.42 -7.72 -0.80
C THR A 356 -10.22 -7.80 -2.10
N HIS A 357 -10.40 -6.66 -2.78
CA HIS A 357 -11.15 -6.56 -4.03
C HIS A 357 -10.33 -5.76 -5.03
N MET A 358 -10.32 -6.24 -6.28
CA MET A 358 -9.66 -5.60 -7.40
C MET A 358 -10.55 -5.55 -8.64
N LEU A 359 -10.34 -4.55 -9.48
CA LEU A 359 -10.87 -4.47 -10.83
C LEU A 359 -9.75 -4.68 -11.81
N LEU A 360 -9.84 -5.71 -12.65
CA LEU A 360 -8.95 -5.89 -13.79
C LEU A 360 -9.50 -5.09 -14.97
N LEU A 361 -8.73 -4.09 -15.38
CA LEU A 361 -9.04 -3.15 -16.44
C LEU A 361 -8.11 -3.37 -17.63
N SER A 362 -8.64 -3.23 -18.84
CA SER A 362 -7.82 -3.14 -20.03
C SER A 362 -6.98 -1.87 -20.01
N TRP A 363 -5.90 -1.85 -20.81
CA TRP A 363 -5.13 -0.62 -21.00
C TRP A 363 -6.02 0.52 -21.52
N ALA A 364 -6.01 1.65 -20.79
CA ALA A 364 -6.87 2.80 -21.06
C ALA A 364 -6.13 3.94 -21.80
N GLY A 365 -4.80 3.92 -21.83
CA GLY A 365 -4.00 4.97 -22.45
C GLY A 365 -3.21 5.82 -21.46
N GLU A 366 -2.51 6.82 -21.99
CA GLU A 366 -1.73 7.78 -21.20
C GLU A 366 -2.55 9.05 -20.92
N PRO A 367 -2.25 9.81 -19.85
CA PRO A 367 -2.97 11.05 -19.55
C PRO A 367 -2.95 12.03 -20.73
N THR A 368 -4.12 12.56 -21.10
CA THR A 368 -4.30 13.49 -22.23
C THR A 368 -3.45 14.74 -22.16
N ALA A 369 -3.00 15.16 -20.96
CA ALA A 369 -2.06 16.27 -20.78
C ALA A 369 -0.72 16.11 -21.54
N ARG A 370 -0.41 14.89 -22.04
CA ARG A 370 0.79 14.62 -22.86
C ARG A 370 0.51 14.60 -24.36
N CYS A 371 -0.75 14.68 -24.78
CA CYS A 371 -1.18 14.62 -26.17
C CYS A 371 -1.98 15.91 -26.45
N LEU A 372 -1.39 16.88 -27.14
CA LEU A 372 -1.99 18.19 -27.41
C LEU A 372 -2.48 18.28 -28.87
N SER A 373 -3.32 17.32 -29.28
CA SER A 373 -3.99 17.39 -30.59
C SER A 373 -5.29 18.20 -30.48
N PRO A 374 -5.58 19.12 -31.44
CA PRO A 374 -6.82 19.91 -31.45
C PRO A 374 -8.11 19.08 -31.48
N SER A 375 -8.03 17.81 -31.86
CA SER A 375 -9.18 16.90 -31.95
C SER A 375 -9.58 16.27 -30.60
N ILE A 376 -8.72 16.34 -29.58
CA ILE A 376 -8.93 15.64 -28.31
C ILE A 376 -10.16 16.16 -27.54
N PRO A 377 -10.42 17.48 -27.41
CA PRO A 377 -11.61 17.96 -26.72
C PRO A 377 -12.92 17.43 -27.31
N ALA A 378 -12.99 17.32 -28.64
CA ALA A 378 -14.16 16.77 -29.33
C ALA A 378 -14.36 15.28 -29.02
N MET A 379 -13.28 14.48 -29.04
CA MET A 379 -13.35 13.04 -28.72
C MET A 379 -13.72 12.78 -27.25
N VAL A 380 -13.20 13.60 -26.33
CA VAL A 380 -13.59 13.53 -24.91
C VAL A 380 -15.06 13.87 -24.74
N ALA A 381 -15.54 14.91 -25.41
CA ALA A 381 -16.96 15.27 -25.38
C ALA A 381 -17.85 14.13 -25.93
N CYS A 382 -17.44 13.47 -27.02
CA CYS A 382 -18.13 12.29 -27.55
C CYS A 382 -18.17 11.16 -26.52
N SER A 383 -17.06 10.88 -25.85
CA SER A 383 -16.97 9.81 -24.84
C SER A 383 -17.82 10.11 -23.60
N LEU A 384 -17.83 11.35 -23.12
CA LEU A 384 -18.71 11.77 -22.02
C LEU A 384 -20.18 11.68 -22.41
N ARG A 385 -20.56 12.14 -23.61
CA ARG A 385 -21.94 12.01 -24.10
C ARG A 385 -22.38 10.56 -24.17
N ALA A 386 -21.53 9.65 -24.60
CA ALA A 386 -21.84 8.22 -24.62
C ALA A 386 -22.10 7.67 -23.20
N ILE A 387 -21.34 8.11 -22.20
CA ILE A 387 -21.56 7.75 -20.79
C ILE A 387 -22.89 8.35 -20.28
N HIS A 388 -23.16 9.62 -20.60
CA HIS A 388 -24.38 10.34 -20.21
C HIS A 388 -25.64 9.73 -20.83
N GLN A 389 -25.58 9.24 -22.06
CA GLN A 389 -26.69 8.53 -22.73
C GLN A 389 -27.10 7.26 -21.98
N HIS A 390 -26.18 6.65 -21.24
CA HIS A 390 -26.48 5.53 -20.37
C HIS A 390 -27.00 5.96 -18.98
N GLY A 391 -27.26 7.26 -18.77
CA GLY A 391 -27.73 7.80 -17.49
C GLY A 391 -26.66 7.79 -16.41
N VAL A 392 -25.38 7.83 -16.77
CA VAL A 392 -24.27 7.89 -15.80
C VAL A 392 -23.67 9.28 -15.80
N LEU A 393 -23.64 9.92 -14.65
CA LEU A 393 -22.93 11.18 -14.41
C LEU A 393 -21.62 10.87 -13.67
N HIS A 394 -20.46 11.29 -14.19
CA HIS A 394 -19.17 10.85 -13.67
C HIS A 394 -18.81 11.48 -12.31
N ARG A 395 -19.16 12.75 -12.10
CA ARG A 395 -18.89 13.60 -10.92
C ARG A 395 -17.41 13.81 -10.56
N ASP A 396 -16.48 13.33 -11.39
CA ASP A 396 -15.03 13.43 -11.20
C ASP A 396 -14.29 13.36 -12.54
N ALA A 397 -14.89 13.87 -13.62
CA ALA A 397 -14.32 13.82 -14.97
C ALA A 397 -13.16 14.83 -15.16
N GLU A 398 -12.29 14.95 -14.16
CA GLU A 398 -11.11 15.79 -14.23
C GLU A 398 -10.07 15.22 -15.23
N PRO A 399 -9.15 16.05 -15.76
CA PRO A 399 -8.14 15.60 -16.74
C PRO A 399 -7.32 14.38 -16.32
N ARG A 400 -7.14 14.13 -15.01
CA ARG A 400 -6.47 12.92 -14.48
C ARG A 400 -7.18 11.60 -14.82
N ASN A 401 -8.50 11.66 -15.04
CA ASN A 401 -9.39 10.53 -15.27
C ASN A 401 -9.74 10.39 -16.76
N ILE A 402 -9.12 11.21 -17.62
CA ILE A 402 -9.31 11.20 -19.07
C ILE A 402 -7.97 10.78 -19.71
N LEU A 403 -7.97 9.62 -20.35
CA LEU A 403 -6.78 9.01 -20.92
C LEU A 403 -6.90 8.94 -22.44
N TRP A 404 -5.79 9.10 -23.15
CA TRP A 404 -5.72 8.92 -24.59
C TRP A 404 -5.20 7.54 -24.93
N ASN A 405 -6.02 6.74 -25.59
CA ASN A 405 -5.64 5.42 -26.07
C ASN A 405 -5.21 5.52 -27.54
N ASP A 406 -3.91 5.35 -27.77
CA ASP A 406 -3.26 5.37 -29.08
C ASP A 406 -3.62 4.15 -29.95
N ILE A 407 -3.94 3.00 -29.35
CA ILE A 407 -4.36 1.79 -30.08
C ILE A 407 -5.72 2.00 -30.73
N CYS A 408 -6.67 2.57 -29.99
CA CYS A 408 -8.03 2.82 -30.48
C CYS A 408 -8.24 4.23 -31.05
N GLN A 409 -7.22 5.10 -31.00
CA GLN A 409 -7.29 6.52 -31.36
C GLN A 409 -8.51 7.23 -30.75
N ASN A 410 -8.77 6.96 -29.47
CA ASN A 410 -9.94 7.48 -28.76
C ASN A 410 -9.64 7.81 -27.30
N SER A 411 -10.42 8.70 -26.71
CA SER A 411 -10.37 8.99 -25.29
C SER A 411 -11.07 7.91 -24.47
N MET A 412 -10.42 7.44 -23.41
CA MET A 412 -10.97 6.52 -22.42
C MET A 412 -11.17 7.24 -21.10
N ILE A 413 -12.37 7.14 -20.54
CA ILE A 413 -12.72 7.75 -19.25
C ILE A 413 -12.67 6.69 -18.16
N VAL A 414 -12.00 7.00 -17.05
CA VAL A 414 -11.75 6.07 -15.92
C VAL A 414 -12.09 6.72 -14.59
N GLY A 415 -12.23 5.93 -13.52
CA GLY A 415 -12.37 6.47 -12.17
C GLY A 415 -13.81 6.78 -11.77
N PHE A 416 -14.71 5.81 -11.96
CA PHE A 416 -16.15 5.98 -11.67
C PHE A 416 -16.53 5.84 -10.18
N GLY A 417 -15.56 5.89 -9.26
CA GLY A 417 -15.82 5.73 -7.82
C GLY A 417 -16.76 6.77 -7.22
N ARG A 418 -16.90 7.94 -7.86
CA ARG A 418 -17.82 9.02 -7.47
C ARG A 418 -19.05 9.14 -8.36
N ALA A 419 -19.17 8.32 -9.40
CA ALA A 419 -20.22 8.46 -10.39
C ALA A 419 -21.61 8.25 -9.79
N SER A 420 -22.64 8.78 -10.42
CA SER A 420 -24.03 8.55 -10.01
C SER A 420 -24.87 8.14 -11.20
N ILE A 421 -25.77 7.18 -10.97
CA ILE A 421 -26.79 6.83 -11.94
C ILE A 421 -27.94 7.82 -11.79
N ARG A 422 -28.30 8.48 -12.89
CA ARG A 422 -29.51 9.30 -13.00
C ARG A 422 -30.40 8.70 -14.07
N ASN A 423 -31.68 8.60 -13.78
CA ASN A 423 -32.63 8.29 -14.83
C ASN A 423 -32.64 9.46 -15.82
N PRO A 424 -32.56 9.22 -17.14
CA PRO A 424 -32.81 10.27 -18.10
C PRO A 424 -34.17 10.87 -17.76
N LEU A 425 -34.25 12.21 -17.61
CA LEU A 425 -35.53 12.88 -17.52
C LEU A 425 -36.37 12.41 -18.72
N PRO A 426 -37.61 11.93 -18.54
CA PRO A 426 -38.43 11.54 -19.67
C PRO A 426 -38.51 12.74 -20.60
N THR A 427 -38.24 12.51 -21.89
CA THR A 427 -38.42 13.49 -22.95
C THR A 427 -39.84 14.00 -22.81
N VAL A 428 -40.00 15.23 -22.32
CA VAL A 428 -41.32 15.83 -22.10
C VAL A 428 -41.96 15.95 -23.49
N SER A 429 -42.89 15.04 -23.76
CA SER A 429 -43.77 15.13 -24.92
C SER A 429 -44.46 16.49 -24.87
N THR A 430 -44.17 17.32 -25.86
CA THR A 430 -44.89 18.57 -26.07
C THR A 430 -46.30 18.22 -26.50
N ASN A 431 -47.22 18.09 -25.54
CA ASN A 431 -48.64 18.40 -25.68
C ASN A 431 -49.35 18.13 -24.36
N THR A 432 -49.58 19.18 -23.57
CA THR A 432 -50.91 19.54 -23.04
C THR A 432 -50.80 20.83 -22.23
N ALA A 433 -51.84 21.65 -22.34
CA ALA A 433 -51.85 23.05 -22.01
C ALA A 433 -52.00 23.36 -20.50
N ARG A 434 -51.31 24.44 -20.10
CA ARG A 434 -51.69 25.49 -19.14
C ARG A 434 -51.81 25.20 -17.62
N LYS A 435 -51.12 26.10 -16.89
CA LYS A 435 -51.33 26.66 -15.54
C LYS A 435 -50.74 25.92 -14.32
N LYS A 436 -49.53 26.34 -13.89
CA LYS A 436 -49.34 27.26 -12.75
C LYS A 436 -47.86 27.66 -12.65
N ARG A 437 -47.58 28.98 -12.65
CA ARG A 437 -46.26 29.55 -12.36
C ARG A 437 -45.89 29.22 -10.90
N ARG A 438 -44.91 28.32 -10.70
CA ARG A 438 -43.95 28.43 -9.61
C ARG A 438 -42.59 28.73 -10.26
N ARG A 439 -41.94 29.79 -9.81
CA ARG A 439 -40.53 30.07 -10.13
C ARG A 439 -39.70 29.02 -9.41
N ASP A 440 -39.57 27.85 -10.00
CA ASP A 440 -38.43 27.00 -9.72
C ASP A 440 -37.29 27.55 -10.58
N THR A 441 -36.23 28.02 -9.92
CA THR A 441 -34.93 28.25 -10.55
C THR A 441 -34.62 27.03 -11.41
N LYS A 442 -34.46 27.23 -12.71
CA LYS A 442 -34.24 26.18 -13.71
C LYS A 442 -32.99 25.40 -13.27
N ALA A 443 -33.18 24.27 -12.60
CA ALA A 443 -32.06 23.43 -12.18
C ALA A 443 -31.31 23.02 -13.45
N GLU A 444 -30.07 23.47 -13.60
CA GLU A 444 -29.27 23.18 -14.78
C GLU A 444 -29.12 21.67 -14.95
N ASP A 445 -29.20 21.20 -16.20
CA ASP A 445 -29.02 19.79 -16.51
C ASP A 445 -27.62 19.34 -16.05
N PRO A 446 -27.52 18.43 -15.06
CA PRO A 446 -26.25 18.01 -14.50
C PRO A 446 -25.29 17.45 -15.55
N PHE A 447 -25.83 16.81 -16.59
CA PHE A 447 -25.03 16.25 -17.69
C PHE A 447 -24.41 17.37 -18.53
N ALA A 448 -25.19 18.40 -18.86
CA ALA A 448 -24.71 19.58 -19.57
C ALA A 448 -23.64 20.33 -18.76
N VAL A 449 -23.84 20.49 -17.44
CA VAL A 449 -22.87 21.15 -16.54
C VAL A 449 -21.55 20.37 -16.49
N GLU A 450 -21.60 19.04 -16.34
CA GLU A 450 -20.39 18.21 -16.35
C GLU A 450 -19.65 18.33 -17.68
N LEU A 451 -20.37 18.23 -18.81
CA LEU A 451 -19.77 18.34 -20.13
C LEU A 451 -19.07 19.69 -20.35
N GLN A 452 -19.76 20.80 -20.01
CA GLN A 452 -19.20 22.15 -20.13
C GLN A 452 -17.98 22.36 -19.23
N THR A 453 -18.03 21.82 -18.00
CA THR A 453 -16.92 21.91 -17.06
C THR A 453 -15.69 21.21 -17.63
N VAL A 454 -15.84 19.99 -18.17
CA VAL A 454 -14.72 19.25 -18.74
C VAL A 454 -14.16 19.93 -19.98
N GLN A 455 -15.02 20.42 -20.89
CA GLN A 455 -14.58 21.15 -22.07
C GLN A 455 -13.78 22.40 -21.71
N SER A 456 -14.27 23.21 -20.77
CA SER A 456 -13.55 24.38 -20.28
C SER A 456 -12.21 24.02 -19.62
N CYS A 457 -12.14 22.91 -18.89
CA CYS A 457 -10.88 22.43 -18.30
C CYS A 457 -9.87 21.99 -19.37
N LEU A 458 -10.32 21.34 -20.44
CA LEU A 458 -9.44 20.88 -21.52
C LEU A 458 -8.94 22.03 -22.40
N GLU A 459 -9.78 23.02 -22.69
CA GLU A 459 -9.39 24.23 -23.42
C GLU A 459 -8.30 25.03 -22.70
N LYS A 460 -8.21 24.93 -21.37
CA LYS A 460 -7.13 25.57 -20.58
C LYS A 460 -5.81 24.80 -20.61
N LEU A 461 -5.81 23.55 -21.09
CA LEU A 461 -4.64 22.69 -21.15
C LEU A 461 -3.98 22.65 -22.54
N VAL A 462 -4.73 23.03 -23.58
CA VAL A 462 -4.25 23.30 -24.95
C VAL A 462 -3.71 24.72 -25.01
#